data_AF-A0A1G9ICS0-F1
#
_entry.id   AF-A0A1G9ICS0-F1
#
_cell.length_a   1.000
_cell.length_b   1.000
_cell.length_c   1.000
_cell.angle_alpha   90.00
_cell.angle_beta   90.00
_cell.angle_gamma   90.00
#
_symmetry.space_group_name_H-M   'P 1'
#
loop_
_entity.id
_entity.type
_entity.pdbx_description
1 polymer ?
#
loop_
_entity_poly.entity_id
_entity_poly.type
_entity_poly.pdbx_seq_one_letter_code
_entity_poly.pdbx_strand_id
1 'polypeptide(L)' 'MEKMCSVLEVSRSGYYKWRSATSSPQAERKALVLQRIIYHFKDNRRRYGSPKITELLLKEGFTISERTVGKYMQ' A
#
# COMPACT_ATOMS: atom_id res chain seq x y z
N MET A 1 -4.12 30.81 9.64
CA MET A 1 -3.57 29.56 9.06
C MET A 1 -2.19 29.76 8.39
N GLU A 2 -1.52 30.90 8.58
CA GLU A 2 -0.14 31.14 8.08
C GLU A 2 0.95 30.58 9.00
N LYS A 3 0.64 30.40 10.29
CA LYS A 3 1.61 30.00 11.31
C LYS A 3 2.29 28.66 11.01
N MET A 4 1.57 27.68 10.46
CA MET A 4 2.14 26.34 10.23
C MET A 4 3.20 26.32 9.11
N CYS A 5 3.00 27.12 8.04
CA CYS A 5 3.95 27.21 6.93
C CYS A 5 5.23 27.98 7.31
N SER A 6 5.10 29.02 8.14
CA SER A 6 6.25 29.76 8.68
C SER A 6 7.04 28.96 9.73
N VAL A 7 6.37 28.16 10.57
CA VAL A 7 7.03 27.31 11.58
C VAL A 7 7.80 26.15 10.95
N LEU A 8 7.35 25.66 9.79
CA LEU A 8 7.96 24.53 9.08
C LEU A 8 8.80 24.96 7.87
N GLU A 9 8.99 26.26 7.63
CA GLU A 9 9.72 26.84 6.48
C GLU A 9 9.31 26.27 5.10
N VAL A 10 8.04 25.87 4.95
CA VAL A 10 7.52 25.33 3.68
C VAL A 10 6.67 26.36 2.97
N SER A 11 6.75 26.38 1.63
CA SER A 11 5.86 27.20 0.82
C SER A 11 4.40 26.77 1.01
N ARG A 12 3.48 27.74 1.01
CA ARG A 12 2.02 27.50 1.11
C ARG A 12 1.55 26.46 0.10
N SER A 13 2.02 26.57 -1.16
CA SER A 13 1.68 25.63 -2.23
C SER A 13 2.23 24.22 -1.97
N GLY A 14 3.43 24.10 -1.40
CA GLY A 14 3.99 22.82 -0.96
C GLY A 14 3.19 22.17 0.17
N TYR A 15 2.80 22.95 1.19
CA TYR A 15 1.99 22.49 2.32
C TYR A 15 0.62 21.97 1.86
N TYR A 16 -0.08 22.73 1.02
CA TYR A 16 -1.38 22.29 0.50
C TYR A 16 -1.26 21.12 -0.47
N LYS A 17 -0.23 21.06 -1.32
CA LYS A 17 0.01 19.92 -2.23
C LYS A 17 0.31 18.62 -1.47
N TRP A 18 1.05 18.71 -0.36
CA TRP A 18 1.26 17.57 0.54
C TRP A 18 -0.03 17.16 1.24
N ARG A 19 -0.80 18.13 1.76
CA ARG A 19 -2.06 17.88 2.46
C ARG A 19 -3.18 17.38 1.53
N SER A 20 -3.16 17.78 0.26
CA SER A 20 -4.10 17.38 -0.78
C SER A 20 -3.57 16.27 -1.67
N ALA A 21 -2.47 15.60 -1.27
CA ALA A 21 -1.97 14.44 -1.99
C ALA A 21 -2.99 13.29 -1.85
N THR A 22 -4.00 13.32 -2.71
CA THR A 22 -4.97 12.24 -2.89
C THR A 22 -4.21 10.96 -3.23
N SER A 23 -4.70 9.85 -2.70
CA SER A 23 -4.23 8.50 -3.01
C SER A 23 -3.96 8.37 -4.50
N SER A 24 -2.70 8.17 -4.88
CA SER A 24 -2.39 7.92 -6.28
C SER A 24 -3.06 6.59 -6.70
N PRO A 25 -3.38 6.40 -7.98
CA PRO A 25 -3.89 5.12 -8.48
C PRO A 25 -2.98 3.93 -8.07
N GLN A 26 -1.68 4.20 -7.90
CA GLN A 26 -0.71 3.23 -7.41
C GLN A 26 -0.87 2.93 -5.91
N ALA A 27 -1.18 3.93 -5.09
CA ALA A 27 -1.49 3.74 -3.67
C ALA A 27 -2.77 2.92 -3.47
N GLU A 28 -3.80 3.17 -4.29
CA GLU A 28 -5.05 2.40 -4.27
C GLU A 28 -4.82 0.94 -4.70
N ARG A 29 -4.10 0.71 -5.80
CA ARG A 29 -3.69 -0.64 -6.21
C ARG A 29 -2.91 -1.35 -5.11
N LYS A 30 -1.97 -0.66 -4.46
CA LYS A 30 -1.20 -1.21 -3.35
C LYS A 30 -2.11 -1.59 -2.18
N ALA A 31 -3.06 -0.73 -1.80
CA ALA A 31 -4.00 -0.99 -0.72
C ALA A 31 -4.87 -2.22 -1.01
N LEU A 32 -5.41 -2.34 -2.23
CA LEU A 32 -6.19 -3.50 -2.69
C LEU A 32 -5.40 -4.81 -2.55
N VAL A 33 -4.17 -4.83 -3.06
CA VAL A 33 -3.29 -6.00 -2.97
C VAL A 33 -3.00 -6.35 -1.51
N LEU A 34 -2.71 -5.36 -0.67
CA LEU A 34 -2.44 -5.56 0.76
C LEU A 34 -3.64 -6.16 1.48
N GLN A 35 -4.85 -5.67 1.21
CA GLN A 35 -6.07 -6.24 1.76
C GLN A 35 -6.25 -7.70 1.36
N ARG A 36 -5.93 -8.05 0.11
CA ARG A 36 -6.06 -9.42 -0.38
C ARG A 36 -5.02 -10.36 0.21
N ILE A 37 -3.77 -9.89 0.38
CA ILE A 37 -2.72 -10.62 1.11
C ILE A 37 -3.18 -10.93 2.54
N ILE A 38 -3.69 -9.91 3.26
CA ILE A 38 -4.16 -10.07 4.64
C ILE A 38 -5.33 -11.05 4.72
N TYR A 39 -6.26 -11.00 3.76
CA TYR A 39 -7.37 -11.94 3.67
C TYR A 39 -6.86 -13.38 3.57
N HIS A 40 -6.03 -13.70 2.57
CA HIS A 40 -5.49 -15.05 2.37
C HIS A 40 -4.62 -15.52 3.54
N PHE A 41 -3.87 -14.61 4.14
CA PHE A 41 -3.03 -14.90 5.30
C PHE A 41 -3.88 -15.27 6.54
N LYS A 42 -4.96 -14.54 6.80
CA LYS A 42 -5.87 -14.82 7.92
C LYS A 42 -6.70 -16.08 7.67
N ASP A 43 -7.24 -16.23 6.47
CA ASP A 43 -8.06 -17.38 6.06
C ASP A 43 -7.30 -18.71 6.25
N ASN A 44 -6.01 -18.73 5.87
CA ASN A 44 -5.17 -19.91 5.98
C ASN A 44 -4.50 -20.09 7.35
N ARG A 45 -4.97 -19.36 8.38
CA ARG A 45 -4.40 -19.38 9.75
C ARG A 45 -2.89 -19.12 9.77
N ARG A 46 -2.42 -18.19 8.93
CA ARG A 46 -1.01 -17.78 8.81
C ARG A 46 -0.03 -18.88 8.36
N ARG A 47 -0.54 -20.00 7.83
CA ARG A 47 0.31 -21.10 7.33
C ARG A 47 0.94 -20.78 5.98
N TYR A 48 0.31 -19.91 5.21
CA TYR A 48 0.74 -19.58 3.85
C TYR A 48 1.73 -18.43 3.90
N GLY A 49 2.93 -18.70 3.38
CA GLY A 49 3.96 -17.69 3.15
C GLY A 49 3.78 -16.96 1.82
N SER A 50 4.74 -16.07 1.53
CA SER A 50 4.78 -15.27 0.31
C SER A 50 4.58 -16.07 -1.00
N PRO A 51 5.21 -17.26 -1.20
CA PRO A 51 5.03 -18.01 -2.45
C PRO A 51 3.58 -18.44 -2.68
N LYS A 52 2.95 -19.03 -1.65
CA LYS A 52 1.58 -19.57 -1.72
C LYS A 52 0.55 -18.46 -1.90
N ILE A 53 0.74 -17.32 -1.23
CA ILE A 53 -0.14 -16.15 -1.37
C ILE A 53 0.02 -15.52 -2.76
N THR A 54 1.23 -15.50 -3.31
CA THR A 54 1.48 -15.01 -4.67
C THR A 54 0.73 -15.84 -5.71
N GLU A 55 0.76 -17.17 -5.61
CA GLU A 55 -0.03 -18.06 -6.48
C GLU A 55 -1.53 -17.78 -6.41
N LEU A 56 -2.08 -17.54 -5.20
CA LEU A 56 -3.49 -17.21 -5.01
C LEU A 56 -3.84 -15.87 -5.65
N LEU A 57 -3.00 -14.86 -5.48
CA LEU A 57 -3.18 -13.54 -6.10
C LEU A 57 -3.12 -13.62 -7.63
N LEU A 58 -2.20 -14.42 -8.19
CA LEU A 58 -2.12 -14.64 -9.63
C LEU A 58 -3.38 -15.33 -10.17
N LYS A 59 -3.92 -16.32 -9.46
CA LYS A 59 -5.19 -16.99 -9.80
C LYS A 59 -6.39 -16.05 -9.77
N GLU A 60 -6.35 -15.03 -8.92
CA GLU A 60 -7.36 -13.97 -8.83
C GLU A 60 -7.18 -12.87 -9.89
N GLY A 61 -6.16 -12.96 -10.73
CA GLY A 61 -5.88 -12.00 -11.80
C GLY A 61 -4.96 -10.84 -11.39
N PHE A 62 -4.36 -10.87 -10.20
CA PHE A 62 -3.37 -9.87 -9.79
C PHE A 62 -1.99 -10.21 -10.37
N THR A 63 -1.46 -9.34 -11.21
CA THR A 63 -0.05 -9.42 -11.65
C THR A 63 0.87 -8.83 -10.58
N ILE A 64 1.44 -9.69 -9.73
CA ILE A 64 2.41 -9.32 -8.69
C ILE A 64 3.53 -10.36 -8.55
N SER A 65 4.73 -9.90 -8.24
CA SER A 65 5.88 -10.79 -7.96
C SER A 65 5.93 -11.24 -6.50
N GLU A 66 6.46 -12.43 -6.26
CA GLU A 66 6.67 -12.96 -4.91
C GLU A 66 7.52 -12.03 -4.05
N ARG A 67 8.56 -11.41 -4.63
CA ARG A 67 9.41 -10.45 -3.92
C ARG A 67 8.60 -9.26 -3.40
N THR A 68 7.61 -8.80 -4.14
CA THR A 68 6.74 -7.69 -3.72
C THR A 68 5.78 -8.14 -2.62
N VAL A 69 5.20 -9.34 -2.73
CA VAL A 69 4.34 -9.91 -1.68
C VAL A 69 5.13 -10.08 -0.37
N GLY A 70 6.35 -10.61 -0.44
CA GLY A 70 7.24 -10.76 0.71
C GLY A 70 7.52 -9.44 1.42
N LYS A 71 7.73 -8.35 0.66
CA LYS A 71 7.88 -7.00 1.23
C LYS A 71 6.61 -6.48 1.91
N TYR A 72 5.42 -6.89 1.46
CA TYR A 72 4.15 -6.48 2.07
C TYR A 72 3.76 -7.32 3.28
N MET A 73 4.36 -8.50 3.44
CA MET A 73 4.18 -9.39 4.58
C MET A 73 5.19 -9.18 5.71
N GLN A 74 6.24 -8.38 5.48
CA GLN A 74 7.22 -8.02 6.52
C GLN A 74 6.63 -7.10 7.60
#